data_AF-A0A7Y2PHZ6-F1
#
_entry.id   AF-A0A7Y2PHZ6-F1
#
_cell.length_a   1.000
_cell.length_b   1.000
_cell.length_c   1.000
_cell.angle_alpha   90.00
_cell.angle_beta   90.00
_cell.angle_gamma   90.00
#
_symmetry.space_group_name_H-M   'P 1'
#
loop_
_entity.id
_entity.type
_entity.pdbx_description
1 polymer ?
#
loop_
_entity_poly.entity_id
_entity_poly.type
_entity_poly.pdbx_seq_one_letter_code
_entity_poly.pdbx_strand_id
1 'polypeptide(L)' 'MSRFMQIFHHLIRSVLFLSVLSISSVQAADKIDLIIDTDPGADDVVALLLALASPEQLNVLGITTVAGNVRLDK' A
#
# COMPACT_ATOMS: atom_id res chain seq x y z
N MET A 1 21.69 -12.45 43.11
CA MET A 1 22.15 -11.60 41.99
C MET A 1 21.96 -12.23 40.61
N SER A 2 22.25 -13.52 40.41
CA SER A 2 22.14 -14.18 39.08
C SER A 2 20.72 -14.21 38.49
N ARG A 3 19.69 -14.55 39.28
CA ARG A 3 18.29 -14.58 38.80
C ARG A 3 17.75 -13.22 38.36
N PHE A 4 18.10 -12.15 39.08
CA PHE A 4 17.71 -10.79 38.71
C PHE A 4 18.34 -10.37 37.38
N MET A 5 19.64 -10.65 37.20
CA MET A 5 20.31 -10.44 35.92
C MET A 5 19.69 -11.29 34.81
N GLN A 6 19.29 -12.53 35.05
CA GLN A 6 18.65 -13.36 34.04
C GLN A 6 17.30 -12.79 33.57
N ILE A 7 16.47 -12.34 34.50
CA ILE A 7 15.19 -11.68 34.20
C ILE A 7 15.43 -10.39 33.40
N PHE A 8 16.42 -9.60 33.80
CA PHE A 8 16.78 -8.36 33.11
C PHE A 8 17.26 -8.61 31.66
N HIS A 9 18.11 -9.63 31.45
CA HIS A 9 18.53 -10.01 30.10
C HIS A 9 17.37 -10.53 29.25
N HIS A 10 16.42 -11.27 29.83
CA HIS A 10 15.21 -11.70 29.11
C HIS A 10 14.32 -10.52 28.72
N LEU A 11 14.14 -9.54 29.61
CA LEU A 11 13.41 -8.32 29.30
C LEU A 11 14.06 -7.55 28.13
N ILE A 12 15.38 -7.34 28.18
CA ILE A 12 16.11 -6.66 27.10
C ILE A 12 15.97 -7.40 25.78
N ARG A 13 16.14 -8.74 25.79
CA ARG A 13 16.00 -9.56 24.57
C ARG A 13 14.58 -9.51 24.00
N SER A 14 13.56 -9.57 24.86
CA SER A 14 12.16 -9.46 24.44
C SER A 14 11.84 -8.09 23.84
N VAL A 15 12.34 -7.01 24.44
CA VAL A 15 12.14 -5.64 23.91
C VAL A 15 12.87 -5.46 22.58
N LEU A 16 14.10 -5.95 22.45
CA LEU A 16 14.86 -5.93 21.19
C LEU A 16 14.19 -6.77 20.10
N PHE A 17 13.61 -7.92 20.46
CA PHE A 17 12.87 -8.74 19.50
C PHE A 17 11.58 -8.05 19.03
N LEU A 18 10.85 -7.41 19.95
CA LEU A 18 9.65 -6.63 19.62
C LEU A 18 9.97 -5.43 18.73
N SER A 19 11.08 -4.74 18.97
CA SER A 19 11.47 -3.58 18.17
C SER A 19 11.87 -3.94 16.74
N VAL A 20 12.58 -5.06 16.54
CA VAL A 20 12.91 -5.57 15.20
C VAL A 20 11.66 -5.94 14.41
N LEU A 21 10.67 -6.59 15.04
CA LEU A 21 9.39 -6.92 14.40
C LEU A 21 8.60 -5.68 13.98
N SER A 22 8.64 -4.61 14.78
CA SER A 22 7.97 -3.35 14.46
C SER A 22 8.62 -2.57 13.31
N ILE A 23 9.92 -2.78 13.05
CA ILE A 23 10.62 -2.10 11.95
C ILE A 23 10.22 -2.70 10.61
N SER A 24 10.00 -4.02 10.53
CA SER A 24 9.58 -4.69 9.30
C SER A 24 8.20 -4.24 8.80
N SER A 25 7.29 -3.81 9.69
CA SER A 25 5.98 -3.28 9.30
C SER A 25 6.03 -1.82 8.81
N VAL A 26 7.14 -1.11 9.04
CA VAL A 26 7.33 0.29 8.61
C VAL A 26 8.00 0.38 7.24
N GLN A 27 8.42 -0.75 6.65
CA GLN A 27 8.83 -0.78 5.26
C GLN A 27 7.58 -0.57 4.38
N ALA A 28 7.22 0.68 4.15
CA ALA A 28 6.23 1.07 3.16
C ALA A 28 6.67 0.45 1.84
N ALA A 29 5.83 -0.44 1.30
CA ALA A 29 6.07 -1.01 -0.02
C ALA A 29 6.22 0.13 -1.02
N ASP A 30 7.19 0.03 -1.93
CA ASP A 30 7.38 1.04 -2.97
C ASP A 30 6.07 1.21 -3.76
N LYS A 31 5.71 2.47 -4.04
CA LYS A 31 4.49 2.79 -4.77
C LYS A 31 4.52 2.14 -6.15
N ILE A 32 3.38 1.63 -6.57
CA ILE A 32 3.21 1.10 -7.92
C ILE A 32 2.99 2.29 -8.85
N ASP A 33 3.95 2.52 -9.73
CA ASP A 33 3.78 3.43 -10.86
C ASP A 33 2.70 2.87 -11.81
N LEU A 34 1.62 3.61 -11.97
CA LEU A 34 0.39 3.14 -12.64
C LEU A 34 0.03 4.07 -13.80
N ILE A 35 -0.18 3.49 -14.99
CA ILE A 35 -0.85 4.12 -16.12
C ILE A 35 -2.21 3.44 -16.27
N ILE A 36 -3.28 4.22 -16.38
CA ILE A 36 -4.64 3.71 -16.53
C ILE A 36 -5.09 3.99 -17.96
N ASP A 37 -5.27 2.94 -18.75
CA ASP A 37 -5.87 3.00 -20.08
C ASP A 37 -7.25 2.31 -20.03
N THR A 38 -8.32 3.04 -20.33
CA THR A 38 -9.70 2.59 -20.08
C THR A 38 -10.68 3.11 -21.14
N ASP A 39 -11.75 2.37 -21.41
CA ASP A 39 -12.92 2.82 -22.17
C ASP A 39 -14.03 3.33 -21.24
N PRO A 40 -14.21 4.67 -21.08
CA PRO A 40 -14.98 5.22 -19.96
C PRO A 40 -16.40 4.65 -19.78
N GLY A 41 -16.56 3.81 -18.77
CA GLY A 41 -17.82 3.26 -18.26
C GLY A 41 -18.03 3.50 -16.76
N ALA A 42 -19.14 2.99 -16.23
CA ALA A 42 -19.48 3.18 -14.81
C ALA A 42 -18.50 2.47 -13.87
N ASP A 43 -18.04 1.28 -14.26
CA ASP A 43 -17.05 0.48 -13.57
C ASP A 43 -15.65 1.12 -13.61
N ASP A 44 -15.27 1.77 -14.72
CA ASP A 44 -13.99 2.48 -14.82
C ASP A 44 -13.92 3.68 -13.89
N VAL A 45 -15.03 4.41 -13.71
CA VAL A 45 -15.11 5.49 -12.73
C VAL A 45 -14.83 4.96 -11.32
N VAL A 46 -15.40 3.80 -10.97
CA VAL A 46 -15.14 3.18 -9.66
C VAL A 46 -13.67 2.79 -9.54
N ALA A 47 -13.08 2.18 -10.57
CA ALA A 47 -11.67 1.81 -10.58
C ALA A 47 -10.76 3.03 -10.44
N LEU A 48 -11.07 4.12 -11.16
CA LEU A 48 -10.31 5.36 -11.09
C LEU A 48 -10.42 6.02 -9.71
N LEU A 49 -11.61 6.06 -9.12
CA LEU A 49 -11.82 6.59 -7.77
C LEU A 49 -11.04 5.78 -6.73
N LEU A 50 -11.04 4.45 -6.83
CA LEU A 50 -10.26 3.58 -5.95
C LEU A 50 -8.75 3.82 -6.12
N ALA A 51 -8.27 3.94 -7.37
CA ALA A 51 -6.87 4.20 -7.64
C ALA A 51 -6.40 5.54 -7.03
N LEU A 52 -7.18 6.60 -7.23
CA LEU A 52 -6.89 7.94 -6.73
C LEU A 52 -7.06 8.07 -5.20
N ALA A 53 -7.91 7.24 -4.59
CA ALA A 53 -8.07 7.17 -3.14
C ALA A 53 -6.91 6.45 -2.42
N SER A 54 -6.00 5.82 -3.17
CA SER A 54 -4.88 5.01 -2.67
C SER A 54 -3.49 5.60 -3.01
N PRO A 55 -3.20 6.90 -2.74
CA PRO A 55 -1.95 7.54 -3.15
C PRO A 55 -0.72 7.03 -2.41
N GLU A 56 -0.90 6.33 -1.29
CA GLU A 56 0.19 5.70 -0.55
C GLU A 56 0.69 4.40 -1.21
N GLN A 57 -0.16 3.76 -2.02
CA GLN A 57 0.17 2.51 -2.71
C GLN A 57 0.38 2.71 -4.21
N LEU A 58 -0.31 3.68 -4.81
CA LEU A 58 -0.35 3.89 -6.25
C LEU A 58 0.14 5.29 -6.60
N ASN A 59 1.06 5.35 -7.57
CA ASN A 59 1.53 6.58 -8.19
C ASN A 59 0.99 6.65 -9.61
N VAL A 60 -0.17 7.31 -9.79
CA VAL A 60 -0.80 7.43 -11.10
C VAL A 60 -0.01 8.41 -11.97
N LEU A 61 0.70 7.88 -12.96
CA LEU A 61 1.56 8.64 -13.87
C LEU A 61 0.77 9.29 -15.01
N GLY A 62 -0.36 8.69 -15.39
CA GLY A 62 -1.18 9.15 -16.49
C GLY A 62 -2.45 8.33 -16.67
N ILE A 63 -3.42 8.94 -17.34
CA ILE A 63 -4.70 8.31 -17.69
C ILE A 63 -4.90 8.53 -19.18
N THR A 64 -5.15 7.46 -19.92
CA THR A 64 -5.55 7.47 -21.33
C THR A 64 -6.93 6.87 -21.47
N THR A 65 -7.65 7.33 -22.48
CA THR A 65 -9.02 6.86 -22.73
C THR A 65 -9.15 6.40 -24.17
N VAL A 66 -9.90 5.34 -24.38
CA VAL A 66 -10.27 4.84 -25.71
C VAL A 66 -11.79 4.78 -25.84
N ALA A 67 -12.30 4.74 -27.07
CA ALA A 67 -13.70 4.40 -27.31
C ALA A 67 -13.83 2.87 -27.33
N GLY A 68 -14.46 2.30 -26.31
CA GLY A 68 -14.65 0.86 -26.18
C GLY A 68 -16.11 0.43 -26.23
N ASN A 69 -16.56 -0.32 -25.22
CA ASN A 69 -17.85 -1.00 -25.23
C ASN A 69 -19.05 -0.08 -24.92
N VAL A 70 -18.79 1.14 -24.42
CA VAL A 70 -19.80 2.15 -24.14
C VAL A 70 -20.14 2.96 -25.40
N ARG A 71 -21.43 3.07 -25.68
CA ARG A 71 -21.95 3.86 -26.78
C ARG A 71 -21.70 5.36 -26.56
N LEU A 72 -21.11 6.02 -27.55
CA LEU A 72 -20.80 7.47 -27.53
C LEU A 72 -22.04 8.34 -27.79
N ASP A 73 -23.12 7.74 -28.25
CA ASP A 73 -24.40 8.35 -28.59
C ASP A 73 -25.36 8.36 -27.38
N LYS A 74 -25.03 9.23 -26.42
CA LYS A 74 -25.96 9.85 -25.46
C LYS A 74 -25.56 11.30 -25.21
#